data_AF-A0A851Y2J4-F1
#
_entry.id   AF-A0A851Y2J4-F1
#
_cell.length_a   1.000
_cell.length_b   1.000
_cell.length_c   1.000
_cell.angle_alpha   90.00
_cell.angle_beta   90.00
_cell.angle_gamma   90.00
#
_symmetry.space_group_name_H-M   'P 1'
#
loop_
_entity.id
_entity.type
_entity.pdbx_description
1 polymer ?
#
loop_
_entity_poly.entity_id
_entity_poly.type
_entity_poly.pdbx_seq_one_letter_code
_entity_poly.pdbx_strand_id
1 'polypeptide(L)'
;MAHLLGHPGCMESLRADLRDLQAAIADVSSRAGAVRVPSWKFPDQVSCELDVAALLERYRYSPGDPELSQHGHVVLLELLIDRLLLLLQTFTGYAEELLSDRAVPPARALVPGMSAGLTVRRYWCCMLKLGAFYQQLLAEKKASRKENPALPSSPQAGTPEKEPPKHCLPNVLELRSSRDIAPSTSLCLPSSVLTPASSASGSSLPRAAPSVPMQPTGTSPGPCATCTSIQGCLHKVGKTITSICQSQNIPSALSRFQEVVGDTTGRRTLSATDVSYWASEQSKDLSRISKHLQTLLQQVQPLRAELQESEKQKEKLRRQVEDMARLQQVERDTHAQQQKEAQQSLEAKNKEHLEAVVRLEQAKDDLQRGTGWGIYHFFGQRRCCASPETTKATLLEEMRTTMVARSRVLELEEKVQLLSSQQESLSQELSTTTTQLEKEKAKVESMERHRESLQAKQRTLLQQLDSLDQEREELQVSLGEAEEDKAQLQEQLQESREQHRQQQLQENVTRLQEQARELRERERLLVFFPELHVPTEAQFESTGSLTEDMNRQLQANSIRIRVLEQENARLGAVLGKVKAAAQEGVLK
;
A
#
# COMPACT_ATOMS: atom_id res chain seq x y z
N MET A 1 7.70 -16.76 41.59
CA MET A 1 8.22 -16.52 40.22
C MET A 1 9.74 -16.27 40.22
N ALA A 2 10.31 -15.49 41.14
CA ALA A 2 11.75 -15.17 41.14
C ALA A 2 12.70 -16.37 41.36
N HIS A 3 12.25 -17.48 41.93
CA HIS A 3 13.11 -18.64 42.27
C HIS A 3 13.53 -19.51 41.07
N LEU A 4 12.96 -19.29 39.88
CA LEU A 4 13.27 -20.07 38.67
C LEU A 4 14.27 -19.37 37.73
N LEU A 5 14.58 -18.10 37.98
CA LEU A 5 15.51 -17.35 37.16
C LEU A 5 16.94 -17.87 37.38
N GLY A 6 17.61 -18.24 36.30
CA GLY A 6 18.92 -18.90 36.35
C GLY A 6 18.91 -20.36 36.83
N HIS A 7 17.75 -21.00 36.98
CA HIS A 7 17.68 -22.41 37.37
C HIS A 7 18.22 -23.33 36.26
N PRO A 8 19.07 -24.32 36.57
CA PRO A 8 19.77 -25.14 35.57
C PRO A 8 18.80 -25.88 34.63
N GLY A 9 17.77 -26.52 35.17
CA GLY A 9 16.77 -27.23 34.34
C GLY A 9 16.00 -26.33 33.38
N CYS A 10 15.71 -25.08 33.77
CA CYS A 10 15.02 -24.13 32.89
C CYS A 10 15.95 -23.64 31.77
N MET A 11 17.21 -23.36 32.11
CA MET A 11 18.21 -22.96 31.10
C MET A 11 18.51 -24.09 30.12
N GLU A 12 18.62 -25.34 30.59
CA GLU A 12 18.81 -26.49 29.71
C GLU A 12 17.63 -26.71 28.75
N SER A 13 16.40 -26.59 29.26
CA SER A 13 15.19 -26.65 28.43
C SER A 13 15.20 -25.55 27.36
N LEU A 14 15.46 -24.30 27.75
CA LEU A 14 15.54 -23.16 26.83
C LEU A 14 16.60 -23.37 25.74
N ARG A 15 17.76 -23.94 26.10
CA ARG A 15 18.81 -24.27 25.13
C ARG A 15 18.38 -25.38 24.17
N ALA A 16 17.59 -26.36 24.63
CA ALA A 16 17.03 -27.39 23.76
C ALA A 16 16.01 -26.78 22.78
N ASP A 17 15.06 -26.00 23.29
CA ASP A 17 14.04 -25.31 22.48
C ASP A 17 14.67 -24.42 21.40
N LEU A 18 15.75 -23.70 21.74
CA LEU A 18 16.50 -22.87 20.79
C LEU A 18 17.20 -23.69 19.69
N ARG A 19 17.71 -24.90 20.01
CA ARG A 19 18.30 -25.79 18.99
C ARG A 19 17.22 -26.30 18.04
N ASP A 20 16.09 -26.73 18.59
CA ASP A 20 14.97 -27.24 17.80
C ASP A 20 14.41 -26.14 16.88
N LEU A 21 14.24 -24.93 17.42
CA LEU A 21 13.78 -23.79 16.64
C LEU A 21 14.79 -23.39 15.55
N GLN A 22 16.09 -23.40 15.85
CA GLN A 22 17.12 -23.13 14.86
C GLN A 22 17.14 -24.20 13.75
N ALA A 23 16.91 -25.47 14.08
CA ALA A 23 16.78 -26.55 13.10
C ALA A 23 15.54 -26.36 12.20
N ALA A 24 14.40 -25.96 12.78
CA ALA A 24 13.19 -25.64 12.02
C ALA A 24 13.40 -24.44 11.08
N ILE A 25 14.05 -23.38 11.56
CA ILE A 25 14.41 -22.23 10.73
C ILE A 25 15.31 -22.66 9.57
N ALA A 26 16.30 -23.52 9.82
CA ALA A 26 17.19 -24.02 8.77
C ALA A 26 16.43 -24.83 7.70
N ASP A 27 15.51 -25.72 8.08
CA ASP A 27 14.69 -26.47 7.12
C ASP A 27 13.80 -25.53 6.29
N VAL A 28 13.14 -24.55 6.93
CA VAL A 28 12.30 -23.58 6.22
C VAL A 28 13.14 -22.70 5.28
N SER A 29 14.25 -22.15 5.75
CA SER A 29 15.15 -21.31 4.93
C SER A 29 15.79 -22.08 3.77
N SER A 30 15.99 -23.40 3.89
CA SER A 30 16.48 -24.23 2.78
C SER A 30 15.51 -24.27 1.59
N ARG A 31 14.22 -24.07 1.85
CA ARG A 31 13.13 -24.12 0.84
C ARG A 31 12.70 -22.73 0.37
N ALA A 32 12.61 -21.79 1.31
CA ALA A 32 12.12 -20.43 1.08
C ALA A 32 13.24 -19.41 0.80
N GLY A 33 14.51 -19.79 0.95
CA GLY A 33 15.63 -18.86 0.94
C GLY A 33 15.84 -18.17 2.30
N ALA A 34 17.06 -17.69 2.52
CA ALA A 34 17.45 -17.03 3.77
C ALA A 34 17.00 -15.56 3.79
N VAL A 35 16.21 -15.18 4.80
CA VAL A 35 15.76 -13.80 4.99
C VAL A 35 16.81 -13.00 5.77
N ARG A 36 17.40 -12.01 5.10
CA ARG A 36 18.43 -11.11 5.67
C ARG A 36 17.77 -9.91 6.35
N VAL A 37 17.61 -10.01 7.66
CA VAL A 37 17.03 -9.00 8.53
C VAL A 37 17.93 -8.79 9.75
N PRO A 38 18.00 -7.58 10.33
CA PRO A 38 18.71 -7.37 11.60
C PRO A 38 18.13 -8.28 12.70
N SER A 39 18.99 -8.82 13.56
CA SER A 39 18.52 -9.55 14.74
C SER A 39 17.81 -8.58 15.70
N TRP A 40 16.68 -9.02 16.23
CA TRP A 40 15.95 -8.33 17.27
C TRP A 40 16.77 -8.24 18.57
N LYS A 41 17.49 -9.32 18.91
CA LYS A 41 18.33 -9.35 20.11
C LYS A 41 19.70 -8.70 19.89
N PHE A 42 20.29 -8.88 18.72
CA PHE A 42 21.61 -8.32 18.36
C PHE A 42 21.48 -7.42 17.12
N PRO A 43 20.98 -6.18 17.26
CA PRO A 43 20.70 -5.27 16.13
C PRO A 43 21.84 -5.09 15.14
N ASP A 44 23.09 -5.17 15.62
CA ASP A 44 24.29 -5.00 14.80
C ASP A 44 24.64 -6.23 13.93
N GLN A 45 23.90 -7.32 14.09
CA GLN A 45 24.13 -8.59 13.38
C GLN A 45 22.91 -8.98 12.54
N VAL A 46 23.17 -9.72 11.46
CA VAL A 46 22.10 -10.28 10.64
C VAL A 46 21.54 -11.52 11.32
N SER A 47 20.22 -11.55 11.50
CA SER A 47 19.52 -12.58 12.26
C SER A 47 19.76 -14.00 11.73
N CYS A 48 19.77 -14.20 10.42
CA CYS A 48 20.03 -15.52 9.82
C CYS A 48 21.51 -15.96 9.87
N GLU A 49 22.43 -15.06 10.18
CA GLU A 49 23.88 -15.32 10.22
C GLU A 49 24.41 -15.51 11.66
N LEU A 50 23.54 -15.46 12.68
CA LEU A 50 23.93 -15.69 14.06
C LEU A 50 24.44 -17.12 14.28
N ASP A 51 25.61 -17.25 14.91
CA ASP A 51 26.12 -18.52 15.41
C ASP A 51 25.42 -18.90 16.72
N VAL A 52 24.25 -19.53 16.56
CA VAL A 52 23.43 -19.99 17.70
C VAL A 52 24.18 -21.02 18.54
N ALA A 53 25.03 -21.87 17.94
CA ALA A 53 25.78 -22.86 18.70
C ALA A 53 26.79 -22.19 19.66
N ALA A 54 27.53 -21.18 19.18
CA ALA A 54 28.44 -20.41 20.01
C ALA A 54 27.71 -19.62 21.11
N LEU A 55 26.54 -19.03 20.80
CA LEU A 55 25.72 -18.32 21.78
C LEU A 55 25.20 -19.28 22.88
N LEU A 56 24.73 -20.46 22.50
CA LEU A 56 24.26 -21.47 23.45
C LEU A 56 25.37 -21.99 24.36
N GLU A 57 26.62 -22.06 23.88
CA GLU A 57 27.77 -22.41 24.72
C GLU A 57 28.18 -21.26 25.64
N ARG A 58 28.13 -20.01 25.15
CA ARG A 58 28.46 -18.82 25.94
C ARG A 58 27.51 -18.60 27.12
N TYR A 59 26.21 -18.87 26.94
CA TYR A 59 25.18 -18.64 27.96
C TYR A 59 24.71 -19.93 28.68
N ARG A 60 25.63 -20.87 28.89
CA ARG A 60 25.38 -22.08 29.68
C ARG A 60 25.26 -21.78 31.18
N TYR A 61 24.60 -22.67 31.91
CA TYR A 61 24.51 -22.58 33.37
C TYR A 61 25.91 -22.62 34.03
N SER A 62 26.14 -21.74 35.01
CA SER A 62 27.36 -21.68 35.80
C SER A 62 27.04 -21.86 37.29
N PRO A 63 27.37 -23.01 37.91
CA PRO A 63 27.04 -23.27 39.31
C PRO A 63 27.76 -22.35 40.31
N GLY A 64 28.85 -21.70 39.89
CA GLY A 64 29.63 -20.78 40.73
C GLY A 64 29.22 -19.31 40.61
N ASP A 65 28.30 -18.97 39.70
CA ASP A 65 27.91 -17.59 39.46
C ASP A 65 26.41 -17.49 39.13
N PRO A 66 25.57 -17.21 40.13
CA PRO A 66 24.13 -17.09 39.95
C PRO A 66 23.73 -15.87 39.12
N GLU A 67 24.51 -14.79 39.14
CA GLU A 67 24.22 -13.57 38.37
C GLU A 67 24.45 -13.80 36.88
N LEU A 68 25.57 -14.46 36.51
CA LEU A 68 25.82 -14.87 35.14
C LEU A 68 24.77 -15.87 34.64
N SER A 69 24.32 -16.79 35.50
CA SER A 69 23.27 -17.76 35.14
C SER A 69 21.92 -17.08 34.94
N GLN A 70 21.55 -16.11 35.79
CA GLN A 70 20.34 -15.31 35.60
C GLN A 70 20.40 -14.47 34.33
N HIS A 71 21.54 -13.81 34.07
CA HIS A 71 21.77 -13.05 32.84
C HIS A 71 21.67 -13.95 31.60
N GLY A 72 22.34 -15.10 31.61
CA GLY A 72 22.27 -16.08 30.53
C GLY A 72 20.84 -16.56 30.28
N HIS A 73 20.07 -16.83 31.34
CA HIS A 73 18.66 -17.21 31.21
C HIS A 73 17.84 -16.14 30.47
N VAL A 74 17.99 -14.86 30.84
CA VAL A 74 17.28 -13.75 30.16
C VAL A 74 17.72 -13.64 28.70
N VAL A 75 19.03 -13.72 28.42
CA VAL A 75 19.54 -13.64 27.05
C VAL A 75 19.02 -14.79 26.19
N LEU A 76 18.91 -16.00 26.73
CA LEU A 76 18.34 -17.15 26.01
C LEU A 76 16.84 -16.95 25.72
N LEU A 77 16.07 -16.39 26.65
CA LEU A 77 14.67 -16.04 26.42
C LEU A 77 14.52 -14.99 25.31
N GLU A 78 15.35 -13.96 25.33
CA GLU A 78 15.31 -12.93 24.29
C GLU A 78 15.77 -13.47 22.93
N LEU A 79 16.76 -14.37 22.92
CA LEU A 79 17.18 -15.08 21.72
C LEU A 79 16.04 -15.95 21.16
N LEU A 80 15.25 -16.59 22.02
CA LEU A 80 14.08 -17.37 21.60
C LEU A 80 13.07 -16.50 20.86
N ILE A 81 12.76 -15.32 21.40
CA ILE A 81 11.88 -14.34 20.75
C ILE A 81 12.45 -13.93 19.39
N ASP A 82 13.72 -13.59 19.35
CA ASP A 82 14.43 -13.22 18.13
C ASP A 82 14.38 -14.31 17.05
N ARG A 83 14.58 -15.58 17.43
CA ARG A 83 14.44 -16.74 16.52
C ARG A 83 13.01 -16.93 16.02
N LEU A 84 12.01 -16.79 16.90
CA LEU A 84 10.59 -16.87 16.51
C LEU A 84 10.22 -15.76 15.52
N LEU A 85 10.74 -14.54 15.73
CA LEU A 85 10.53 -13.43 14.80
C LEU A 85 11.16 -13.70 13.44
N LEU A 86 12.39 -14.26 13.40
CA LEU A 86 13.02 -14.68 12.15
C LEU A 86 12.19 -15.72 11.41
N LEU A 87 11.63 -16.70 12.12
CA LEU A 87 10.76 -17.72 11.54
C LEU A 87 9.51 -17.08 10.90
N LEU A 88 8.83 -16.17 11.62
CA LEU A 88 7.67 -15.45 11.09
C LEU A 88 8.02 -14.60 9.87
N GLN A 89 9.17 -13.94 9.88
CA GLN A 89 9.65 -13.13 8.75
C GLN A 89 9.99 -14.01 7.54
N THR A 90 10.54 -15.20 7.77
CA THR A 90 10.80 -16.18 6.71
C THR A 90 9.50 -16.65 6.05
N PHE A 91 8.49 -17.01 6.84
CA PHE A 91 7.16 -17.35 6.29
C PHE A 91 6.50 -16.18 5.57
N THR A 92 6.66 -14.96 6.09
CA THR A 92 6.11 -13.75 5.48
C THR A 92 6.74 -13.51 4.11
N GLY A 93 8.06 -13.60 4.00
CA GLY A 93 8.78 -13.45 2.73
C GLY A 93 8.34 -14.50 1.70
N TYR A 94 8.25 -15.76 2.12
CA TYR A 94 7.77 -16.85 1.26
C TYR A 94 6.33 -16.65 0.77
N ALA A 95 5.43 -16.24 1.67
CA ALA A 95 4.04 -15.97 1.32
C ALA A 95 3.91 -14.76 0.38
N GLU A 96 4.72 -13.72 0.58
CA GLU A 96 4.78 -12.57 -0.33
C GLU A 96 5.28 -12.98 -1.72
N GLU A 97 6.32 -13.81 -1.81
CA GLU A 97 6.84 -14.34 -3.08
C GLU A 97 5.78 -15.16 -3.83
N LEU A 98 5.07 -16.05 -3.14
CA LEU A 98 3.94 -16.83 -3.70
C LEU A 98 2.80 -15.95 -4.22
N LEU A 99 2.51 -14.84 -3.53
CA LEU A 99 1.47 -13.88 -3.93
C LEU A 99 1.94 -12.96 -5.07
N SER A 100 3.24 -12.74 -5.18
CA SER A 100 3.88 -11.83 -6.15
C SER A 100 4.17 -12.45 -7.51
N ASP A 101 3.96 -13.75 -7.71
CA ASP A 101 4.18 -14.46 -9.00
C ASP A 101 3.25 -13.97 -10.15
N ARG A 102 2.50 -12.87 -9.95
CA ARG A 102 1.74 -12.12 -10.95
C ARG A 102 1.97 -10.60 -10.94
N ALA A 103 2.93 -10.07 -10.20
CA ALA A 103 3.17 -8.62 -10.13
C ALA A 103 4.67 -8.26 -10.14
N VAL A 104 4.97 -7.19 -10.87
CA VAL A 104 6.26 -6.47 -10.94
C VAL A 104 6.91 -6.34 -9.56
N PRO A 105 8.26 -6.39 -9.43
CA PRO A 105 8.92 -6.34 -8.13
C PRO A 105 8.54 -5.05 -7.39
N PRO A 106 8.17 -5.12 -6.10
CA PRO A 106 7.87 -3.92 -5.34
C PRO A 106 9.14 -3.07 -5.20
N ALA A 107 9.00 -1.78 -5.50
CA ALA A 107 10.02 -0.78 -5.27
C ALA A 107 10.35 -0.68 -3.77
N ARG A 108 11.63 -0.88 -3.44
CA ARG A 108 12.27 -0.67 -2.13
C ARG A 108 11.54 -1.32 -0.94
N ALA A 109 12.09 -2.47 -0.51
CA ALA A 109 11.75 -3.12 0.75
C ALA A 109 11.66 -2.09 1.90
N LEU A 110 10.45 -1.95 2.45
CA LEU A 110 10.23 -1.31 3.73
C LEU A 110 11.24 -1.91 4.72
N VAL A 111 12.05 -1.06 5.34
CA VAL A 111 13.03 -1.47 6.37
C VAL A 111 12.34 -2.47 7.32
N PRO A 112 12.92 -3.66 7.56
CA PRO A 112 12.33 -4.65 8.44
C PRO A 112 12.07 -4.00 9.79
N GLY A 113 10.78 -3.86 10.14
CA GLY A 113 10.40 -3.27 11.42
C GLY A 113 10.92 -4.14 12.54
N MET A 114 11.89 -3.65 13.31
CA MET A 114 12.44 -4.32 14.50
C MET A 114 11.41 -4.46 15.64
N SER A 115 10.16 -4.05 15.41
CA SER A 115 9.06 -4.28 16.33
C SER A 115 8.50 -5.68 16.15
N ALA A 116 8.46 -6.44 17.24
CA ALA A 116 7.78 -7.73 17.31
C ALA A 116 6.31 -7.63 16.88
N GLY A 117 5.60 -6.59 17.33
CA GLY A 117 4.18 -6.38 17.01
C GLY A 117 3.94 -6.13 15.52
N LEU A 118 4.79 -5.32 14.87
CA LEU A 118 4.68 -5.08 13.43
C LEU A 118 5.02 -6.33 12.61
N THR A 119 6.03 -7.09 13.04
CA THR A 119 6.41 -8.37 12.41
C THR A 119 5.25 -9.37 12.45
N VAL A 120 4.65 -9.57 13.63
CA VAL A 120 3.50 -10.47 13.80
C VAL A 120 2.29 -10.01 13.00
N ARG A 121 1.98 -8.70 13.01
CA ARG A 121 0.88 -8.14 12.22
C ARG A 121 1.09 -8.36 10.72
N ARG A 122 2.30 -8.10 10.21
CA ARG A 122 2.63 -8.32 8.79
C ARG A 122 2.48 -9.79 8.42
N TYR A 123 3.05 -10.70 9.21
CA TYR A 123 2.90 -12.14 9.04
C TYR A 123 1.43 -12.54 8.95
N TRP A 124 0.61 -12.14 9.93
CA TRP A 124 -0.80 -12.51 9.96
C TRP A 124 -1.57 -11.96 8.75
N CYS A 125 -1.33 -10.70 8.37
CA CYS A 125 -1.92 -10.11 7.17
C CYS A 125 -1.52 -10.88 5.90
N CYS A 126 -0.26 -11.29 5.77
CA CYS A 126 0.20 -12.07 4.62
C CYS A 126 -0.43 -13.48 4.60
N MET A 127 -0.54 -14.15 5.75
CA MET A 127 -1.21 -15.45 5.85
C MET A 127 -2.70 -15.38 5.50
N LEU A 128 -3.40 -14.32 5.89
CA LEU A 128 -4.80 -14.10 5.49
C LEU A 128 -4.94 -13.92 3.98
N LYS A 129 -4.05 -13.14 3.36
CA LYS A 129 -4.02 -12.96 1.89
C LYS A 129 -3.74 -14.28 1.17
N LEU A 130 -2.77 -15.05 1.66
CA LEU A 130 -2.45 -16.38 1.12
C LEU A 130 -3.63 -17.35 1.26
N GLY A 131 -4.32 -17.34 2.40
CA GLY A 131 -5.53 -18.13 2.62
C GLY A 131 -6.66 -17.77 1.66
N ALA A 132 -6.89 -16.47 1.42
CA ALA A 132 -7.87 -16.00 0.44
C ALA A 132 -7.49 -16.43 -0.99
N PHE A 133 -6.21 -16.30 -1.35
CA PHE A 133 -5.69 -16.74 -2.65
C PHE A 133 -5.88 -18.24 -2.86
N TYR A 134 -5.58 -19.06 -1.85
CA TYR A 134 -5.79 -20.51 -1.91
C TYR A 134 -7.28 -20.87 -2.07
N GLN A 135 -8.18 -20.18 -1.38
CA GLN A 135 -9.62 -20.38 -1.54
C GLN A 135 -10.10 -20.02 -2.95
N GLN A 136 -9.56 -18.96 -3.56
CA GLN A 136 -9.85 -18.59 -4.94
C GLN A 136 -9.38 -19.69 -5.92
N LEU A 137 -8.14 -20.18 -5.79
CA LEU A 137 -7.63 -21.29 -6.59
C LEU A 137 -8.48 -22.56 -6.48
N LEU A 138 -8.95 -22.89 -5.27
CA LEU A 138 -9.85 -24.02 -5.07
C LEU A 138 -11.21 -23.81 -5.74
N ALA A 139 -11.74 -22.60 -5.74
CA ALA A 139 -12.99 -22.26 -6.43
C ALA A 139 -12.83 -22.34 -7.95
N GLU A 140 -11.73 -21.82 -8.49
CA GLU A 140 -11.38 -21.92 -9.92
C GLU A 140 -11.21 -23.38 -10.36
N LYS A 141 -10.54 -24.22 -9.57
CA LYS A 141 -10.41 -25.66 -9.86
C LYS A 141 -11.76 -26.39 -9.84
N LYS A 142 -12.67 -26.01 -8.93
CA LYS A 142 -14.04 -26.55 -8.89
C LYS A 142 -14.88 -26.06 -10.08
N ALA A 143 -14.70 -24.83 -10.53
CA ALA A 143 -15.37 -24.27 -11.70
C ALA A 143 -14.86 -24.92 -13.01
N SER A 144 -13.55 -25.07 -13.17
CA SER A 144 -12.93 -25.74 -14.32
C SER A 144 -13.33 -27.22 -14.42
N ARG A 145 -13.52 -27.91 -13.29
CA ARG A 145 -14.08 -29.28 -13.27
C ARG A 145 -15.56 -29.32 -13.70
N LYS A 146 -16.32 -28.24 -13.53
CA LYS A 146 -17.71 -28.13 -14.00
C LYS A 146 -17.81 -27.79 -15.49
N GLU A 147 -16.82 -27.13 -16.08
CA GLU A 147 -16.81 -26.77 -17.51
C GLU A 147 -16.36 -27.91 -18.45
N ASN A 148 -15.77 -28.99 -17.94
CA ASN A 148 -15.46 -30.20 -18.72
C ASN A 148 -16.25 -31.44 -18.25
N PRO A 149 -17.54 -31.58 -18.60
CA PRO A 149 -18.27 -32.83 -18.45
C PRO A 149 -18.16 -33.69 -19.72
N ALA A 150 -17.08 -34.45 -19.87
CA ALA A 150 -16.99 -35.52 -20.88
C ALA A 150 -15.96 -36.61 -20.52
N LEU A 151 -16.34 -37.54 -19.64
CA LEU A 151 -16.52 -38.98 -19.94
C LEU A 151 -16.79 -39.75 -18.62
N PRO A 152 -17.82 -40.61 -18.57
CA PRO A 152 -18.10 -41.43 -17.40
C PRO A 152 -17.17 -42.66 -17.39
N SER A 153 -16.47 -42.89 -16.27
CA SER A 153 -15.94 -44.21 -15.94
C SER A 153 -16.90 -44.90 -14.97
N SER A 154 -17.29 -46.11 -15.38
CA SER A 154 -18.28 -47.02 -14.80
C SER A 154 -18.17 -47.25 -13.29
N PRO A 155 -19.29 -47.54 -12.59
CA PRO A 155 -19.26 -47.97 -11.20
C PRO A 155 -18.91 -49.46 -11.12
N GLN A 156 -17.92 -49.83 -10.32
CA GLN A 156 -17.87 -51.17 -9.72
C GLN A 156 -17.84 -51.05 -8.20
N ALA A 157 -18.73 -51.83 -7.60
CA ALA A 157 -18.99 -51.95 -6.18
C ALA A 157 -17.85 -52.67 -5.46
N GLY A 158 -17.61 -52.28 -4.20
CA GLY A 158 -16.77 -52.99 -3.25
C GLY A 158 -16.30 -52.09 -2.11
N THR A 159 -16.95 -52.18 -0.96
CA THR A 159 -16.48 -51.65 0.35
C THR A 159 -15.99 -52.84 1.21
N PRO A 160 -15.31 -52.63 2.36
CA PRO A 160 -14.08 -51.86 2.56
C PRO A 160 -13.08 -52.63 3.48
N GLU A 161 -11.76 -52.46 3.32
CA GLU A 161 -10.84 -52.72 4.44
C GLU A 161 -9.83 -51.59 4.61
N LYS A 162 -9.58 -51.29 5.90
CA LYS A 162 -8.92 -50.12 6.47
C LYS A 162 -7.41 -50.21 6.32
N GLU A 163 -6.76 -49.14 5.86
CA GLU A 163 -5.40 -48.75 6.27
C GLU A 163 -5.16 -47.24 6.03
N PRO A 164 -4.23 -46.59 6.74
CA PRO A 164 -4.27 -45.16 7.08
C PRO A 164 -3.77 -44.23 5.96
N PRO A 165 -4.23 -42.96 5.90
CA PRO A 165 -3.85 -42.07 4.82
C PRO A 165 -2.43 -41.51 5.02
N LYS A 166 -1.51 -41.92 4.15
CA LYS A 166 -0.25 -41.23 3.87
C LYS A 166 -0.57 -39.84 3.31
N HIS A 167 -0.14 -38.80 4.03
CA HIS A 167 -0.19 -37.42 3.55
C HIS A 167 0.75 -37.24 2.35
N CYS A 168 0.20 -37.23 1.14
CA CYS A 168 0.89 -36.74 -0.06
C CYS A 168 0.83 -35.20 -0.09
N LEU A 169 1.98 -34.57 0.13
CA LEU A 169 2.24 -33.18 -0.26
C LEU A 169 2.20 -33.06 -1.80
N PRO A 170 1.61 -32.01 -2.39
CA PRO A 170 1.79 -31.73 -3.80
C PRO A 170 3.25 -31.36 -4.05
N ASN A 171 3.89 -32.12 -4.94
CA ASN A 171 5.26 -31.93 -5.35
C ASN A 171 5.43 -30.57 -6.04
N VAL A 172 6.56 -29.96 -5.75
CA VAL A 172 7.14 -28.76 -6.36
C VAL A 172 6.97 -28.78 -7.88
N LEU A 173 6.45 -27.70 -8.47
CA LEU A 173 6.47 -27.51 -9.92
C LEU A 173 7.91 -27.25 -10.36
N GLU A 174 8.45 -28.23 -11.07
CA GLU A 174 9.74 -28.19 -11.74
C GLU A 174 9.84 -27.05 -12.75
N LEU A 175 10.93 -26.31 -12.61
CA LEU A 175 11.49 -25.38 -13.57
C LEU A 175 11.87 -26.11 -14.87
N ARG A 176 11.07 -25.97 -15.94
CA ARG A 176 11.51 -26.36 -17.29
C ARG A 176 12.30 -25.23 -17.95
N SER A 177 13.62 -25.36 -17.86
CA SER A 177 14.57 -24.83 -18.83
C SER A 177 14.30 -25.45 -20.21
N SER A 178 14.20 -24.63 -21.25
CA SER A 178 14.60 -25.05 -22.60
C SER A 178 15.15 -23.85 -23.36
N ARG A 179 16.45 -23.93 -23.65
CA ARG A 179 17.23 -23.10 -24.57
C ARG A 179 17.85 -24.09 -25.54
N ASP A 180 17.67 -23.87 -26.85
CA ASP A 180 18.67 -24.09 -27.91
C ASP A 180 18.09 -23.55 -29.25
N ILE A 181 18.60 -22.42 -29.76
CA ILE A 181 19.65 -22.24 -30.80
C ILE A 181 19.07 -22.24 -32.25
N ALA A 182 18.81 -21.01 -32.75
CA ALA A 182 19.17 -20.28 -34.00
C ALA A 182 19.59 -21.06 -35.31
N PRO A 183 19.77 -20.42 -36.51
CA PRO A 183 19.80 -18.97 -36.81
C PRO A 183 19.28 -18.47 -38.20
N SER A 184 19.30 -17.13 -38.34
CA SER A 184 19.74 -16.32 -39.53
C SER A 184 18.77 -15.78 -40.60
N THR A 185 18.87 -14.44 -40.79
CA THR A 185 18.87 -13.62 -42.06
C THR A 185 17.63 -13.63 -42.97
N SER A 186 17.28 -12.64 -43.77
CA SER A 186 17.59 -11.20 -43.96
C SER A 186 16.64 -10.70 -45.07
N LEU A 187 16.26 -9.42 -45.02
CA LEU A 187 15.96 -8.52 -46.15
C LEU A 187 14.89 -8.86 -47.22
N CYS A 188 13.96 -7.90 -47.32
CA CYS A 188 13.43 -7.23 -48.52
C CYS A 188 12.54 -7.96 -49.55
N LEU A 189 11.33 -7.37 -49.71
CA LEU A 189 10.48 -7.10 -50.89
C LEU A 189 10.82 -7.78 -52.25
N PRO A 190 9.79 -8.14 -53.06
CA PRO A 190 9.29 -7.12 -54.01
C PRO A 190 7.78 -7.10 -54.29
N SER A 191 7.40 -5.94 -54.83
CA SER A 191 6.15 -5.52 -55.45
C SER A 191 5.85 -6.26 -56.76
N SER A 192 4.59 -6.63 -57.05
CA SER A 192 3.93 -6.40 -58.36
C SER A 192 2.40 -6.60 -58.26
N VAL A 193 1.57 -5.59 -58.56
CA VAL A 193 0.78 -5.38 -59.80
C VAL A 193 -0.27 -6.47 -60.11
N LEU A 194 -1.57 -6.14 -59.99
CA LEU A 194 -2.59 -6.08 -61.08
C LEU A 194 -4.04 -6.05 -60.52
N THR A 195 -4.64 -4.87 -60.63
CA THR A 195 -5.98 -4.48 -61.16
C THR A 195 -7.28 -5.29 -60.94
N PRO A 196 -8.44 -4.59 -61.01
CA PRO A 196 -9.71 -4.99 -60.40
C PRO A 196 -10.75 -5.53 -61.38
N ALA A 197 -11.75 -6.24 -60.84
CA ALA A 197 -12.99 -6.59 -61.55
C ALA A 197 -14.13 -5.63 -61.17
N SER A 198 -14.87 -5.23 -62.20
CA SER A 198 -15.92 -4.23 -62.22
C SER A 198 -17.30 -4.90 -62.34
N SER A 199 -18.33 -4.28 -61.78
CA SER A 199 -19.74 -4.39 -62.22
C SER A 199 -20.49 -3.18 -61.63
N ALA A 200 -20.78 -2.14 -62.43
CA ALA A 200 -21.99 -1.97 -63.25
C ALA A 200 -23.22 -1.54 -62.41
N SER A 201 -24.09 -0.61 -62.79
CA SER A 201 -24.15 0.40 -63.86
C SER A 201 -25.43 1.22 -63.64
N GLY A 202 -25.53 2.40 -64.27
CA GLY A 202 -26.79 3.11 -64.51
C GLY A 202 -26.82 4.56 -64.00
N SER A 203 -27.12 5.61 -64.76
CA SER A 203 -26.81 6.07 -66.13
C SER A 203 -27.70 7.29 -66.39
N SER A 204 -27.15 8.42 -66.78
CA SER A 204 -27.80 9.35 -67.71
C SER A 204 -26.74 10.21 -68.45
N LEU A 205 -26.89 10.26 -69.77
CA LEU A 205 -26.11 10.93 -70.84
C LEU A 205 -27.15 11.65 -71.75
N PRO A 206 -26.83 12.48 -72.79
CA PRO A 206 -25.54 13.03 -73.27
C PRO A 206 -25.54 14.53 -73.77
N ARG A 207 -24.32 15.09 -73.81
CA ARG A 207 -23.63 15.98 -74.81
C ARG A 207 -24.38 16.65 -75.99
N ALA A 208 -24.04 17.93 -76.27
CA ALA A 208 -23.63 18.43 -77.59
C ALA A 208 -22.75 19.71 -77.47
N ALA A 209 -21.69 19.79 -78.27
CA ALA A 209 -20.65 20.84 -78.30
C ALA A 209 -21.07 22.07 -79.16
N PRO A 210 -20.28 23.16 -79.21
CA PRO A 210 -19.16 23.19 -80.15
C PRO A 210 -17.86 23.79 -79.59
N SER A 211 -16.77 23.28 -80.16
CA SER A 211 -15.38 23.72 -80.00
C SER A 211 -15.02 24.90 -80.93
N VAL A 212 -13.85 25.50 -80.64
CA VAL A 212 -12.93 26.31 -81.48
C VAL A 212 -12.93 27.84 -81.17
N PRO A 213 -11.80 28.61 -81.19
CA PRO A 213 -10.36 28.27 -81.34
C PRO A 213 -9.42 28.76 -80.21
N MET A 214 -8.19 28.24 -80.31
CA MET A 214 -6.94 28.47 -79.59
C MET A 214 -6.33 29.88 -79.74
N GLN A 215 -5.87 30.49 -78.64
CA GLN A 215 -4.82 31.55 -78.59
C GLN A 215 -4.08 31.52 -77.22
N PRO A 216 -2.80 31.95 -77.14
CA PRO A 216 -1.87 31.59 -76.07
C PRO A 216 -1.70 32.68 -74.99
N THR A 217 -1.07 32.31 -73.85
CA THR A 217 -0.61 33.20 -72.75
C THR A 217 -1.77 33.75 -71.90
N GLY A 218 -1.86 33.54 -70.58
CA GLY A 218 -0.85 33.62 -69.55
C GLY A 218 -1.42 34.52 -68.45
N THR A 219 -2.43 34.04 -67.73
CA THR A 219 -2.97 34.73 -66.54
C THR A 219 -3.66 33.70 -65.66
N SER A 220 -3.13 33.48 -64.45
CA SER A 220 -3.71 32.54 -63.47
C SER A 220 -5.07 33.08 -63.03
N PRO A 221 -6.18 32.36 -63.24
CA PRO A 221 -7.47 32.76 -62.68
C PRO A 221 -7.37 32.70 -61.15
N GLY A 222 -7.83 33.74 -60.45
CA GLY A 222 -8.04 33.66 -59.01
C GLY A 222 -9.09 32.60 -58.68
N PRO A 223 -9.08 32.02 -57.46
CA PRO A 223 -10.04 30.99 -57.08
C PRO A 223 -11.47 31.54 -57.06
N CYS A 224 -12.43 30.73 -57.51
CA CYS A 224 -13.84 31.09 -57.51
C CYS A 224 -14.40 31.23 -56.07
N ALA A 225 -15.53 31.92 -55.90
CA ALA A 225 -16.15 32.16 -54.60
C ALA A 225 -16.42 30.86 -53.80
N THR A 226 -16.78 29.78 -54.50
CA THR A 226 -16.97 28.45 -53.89
C THR A 226 -15.67 27.89 -53.34
N CYS A 227 -14.55 27.98 -54.08
CA CYS A 227 -13.24 27.54 -53.61
C CYS A 227 -12.77 28.34 -52.39
N THR A 228 -13.01 29.66 -52.37
CA THR A 228 -12.69 30.52 -51.22
C THR A 228 -13.51 30.14 -49.98
N SER A 229 -14.79 29.82 -50.16
CA SER A 229 -15.66 29.33 -49.07
C SER A 229 -15.19 27.97 -48.52
N ILE A 230 -14.88 27.02 -49.41
CA ILE A 230 -14.37 25.69 -49.03
C ILE A 230 -13.03 25.79 -48.29
N GLN A 231 -12.10 26.63 -48.76
CA GLN A 231 -10.83 26.87 -48.08
C GLN A 231 -11.04 27.53 -46.70
N GLY A 232 -12.00 28.45 -46.57
CA GLY A 232 -12.39 29.02 -45.27
C GLY A 232 -12.92 27.97 -44.28
N CYS A 233 -13.76 27.04 -44.75
CA CYS A 233 -14.22 25.90 -43.96
C CYS A 233 -13.06 24.98 -43.55
N LEU A 234 -12.14 24.70 -44.48
CA LEU A 234 -10.96 23.87 -44.23
C LEU A 234 -10.07 24.44 -43.12
N HIS A 235 -9.80 25.76 -43.15
CA HIS A 235 -9.07 26.44 -42.08
C HIS A 235 -9.77 26.35 -40.73
N LYS A 236 -11.10 26.52 -40.71
CA LYS A 236 -11.89 26.46 -39.47
C LYS A 236 -11.84 25.06 -38.85
N VAL A 237 -12.08 24.02 -39.64
CA VAL A 237 -11.99 22.62 -39.20
C VAL A 237 -10.56 22.26 -38.76
N GLY A 238 -9.56 22.73 -39.51
CA GLY A 238 -8.16 22.51 -39.16
C GLY A 238 -7.78 23.11 -37.80
N LYS A 239 -8.20 24.34 -37.50
CA LYS A 239 -8.00 24.96 -36.18
C LYS A 239 -8.65 24.15 -35.06
N THR A 240 -9.85 23.63 -35.27
CA THR A 240 -10.53 22.77 -34.30
C THR A 240 -9.75 21.47 -34.05
N ILE A 241 -9.24 20.82 -35.11
CA ILE A 241 -8.43 19.60 -34.97
C ILE A 241 -7.12 19.88 -34.23
N THR A 242 -6.44 20.99 -34.53
CA THR A 242 -5.24 21.41 -33.82
C THR A 242 -5.52 21.66 -32.33
N SER A 243 -6.62 22.33 -31.99
CA SER A 243 -7.05 22.57 -30.61
C SER A 243 -7.36 21.27 -29.86
N ILE A 244 -8.03 20.31 -30.51
CA ILE A 244 -8.28 18.99 -29.94
C ILE A 244 -6.95 18.28 -29.65
N CYS A 245 -6.02 18.28 -30.61
CA CYS A 245 -4.70 17.67 -30.42
C CYS A 245 -3.94 18.31 -29.24
N GLN A 246 -3.92 19.64 -29.16
CA GLN A 246 -3.27 20.37 -28.05
C GLN A 246 -3.91 20.04 -26.69
N SER A 247 -5.25 20.02 -26.60
CA SER A 247 -5.95 19.71 -25.34
C SER A 247 -5.72 18.28 -24.85
N GLN A 248 -5.43 17.35 -25.77
CA GLN A 248 -5.16 15.94 -25.48
C GLN A 248 -3.66 15.62 -25.46
N ASN A 249 -2.77 16.62 -25.51
CA ASN A 249 -1.31 16.46 -25.60
C ASN A 249 -0.85 15.54 -26.76
N ILE A 250 -1.58 15.56 -27.88
CA ILE A 250 -1.24 14.82 -29.10
C ILE A 250 -0.46 15.76 -30.04
N PRO A 251 0.67 15.32 -30.63
CA PRO A 251 1.38 16.11 -31.63
C PRO A 251 0.53 16.33 -32.89
N SER A 252 0.24 17.60 -33.20
CA SER A 252 -0.46 18.00 -34.43
C SER A 252 0.54 18.32 -35.54
N ALA A 253 0.42 17.62 -36.65
CA ALA A 253 1.18 17.91 -37.86
C ALA A 253 0.55 19.06 -38.64
N LEU A 254 -0.76 19.26 -38.50
CA LEU A 254 -1.47 20.41 -39.05
C LEU A 254 -1.03 21.73 -38.37
N SER A 255 -0.76 21.72 -37.07
CA SER A 255 -0.20 22.86 -36.32
C SER A 255 1.14 23.32 -36.89
N ARG A 256 2.05 22.36 -37.14
CA ARG A 256 3.36 22.64 -37.72
C ARG A 256 3.26 23.17 -39.15
N PHE A 257 2.33 22.62 -39.94
CA PHE A 257 2.08 23.11 -41.30
C PHE A 257 1.49 24.53 -41.28
N GLN A 258 0.61 24.85 -40.34
CA GLN A 258 0.04 26.19 -40.18
C GLN A 258 1.06 27.24 -39.73
N GLU A 259 2.05 26.89 -38.90
CA GLU A 259 3.18 27.78 -38.58
C GLU A 259 4.00 28.11 -39.83
N VAL A 260 4.38 27.10 -40.62
CA VAL A 260 5.21 27.28 -41.82
C VAL A 260 4.47 28.06 -42.93
N VAL A 261 3.17 27.83 -43.09
CA VAL A 261 2.34 28.54 -44.08
C VAL A 261 1.87 29.91 -43.57
N GLY A 262 1.74 30.09 -42.26
CA GLY A 262 1.31 31.34 -41.62
C GLY A 262 2.33 32.46 -41.73
N ASP A 263 3.62 32.14 -41.72
CA ASP A 263 4.72 33.12 -41.81
C ASP A 263 5.01 33.60 -43.24
N THR A 264 4.46 32.94 -44.27
CA THR A 264 4.86 33.18 -45.66
C THR A 264 3.92 34.08 -46.47
N THR A 265 2.68 34.35 -46.06
CA THR A 265 1.84 35.27 -46.88
C THR A 265 0.58 35.77 -46.19
N GLY A 266 0.32 37.07 -46.29
CA GLY A 266 -1.02 37.67 -46.12
C GLY A 266 -2.03 37.28 -47.21
N ARG A 267 -1.90 36.10 -47.85
CA ARG A 267 -2.81 35.61 -48.90
C ARG A 267 -3.89 34.71 -48.30
N ARG A 268 -5.14 35.07 -48.58
CA ARG A 268 -6.36 34.33 -48.17
C ARG A 268 -6.60 32.99 -48.88
N THR A 269 -5.74 32.57 -49.81
CA THR A 269 -6.04 31.47 -50.73
C THR A 269 -4.86 30.53 -50.91
N LEU A 270 -5.10 29.25 -50.59
CA LEU A 270 -4.15 28.14 -50.68
C LEU A 270 -4.02 27.68 -52.14
N SER A 271 -2.81 27.29 -52.57
CA SER A 271 -2.63 26.63 -53.87
C SER A 271 -3.25 25.23 -53.86
N ALA A 272 -3.47 24.64 -55.04
CA ALA A 272 -3.99 23.27 -55.14
C ALA A 272 -3.07 22.26 -54.41
N THR A 273 -1.75 22.49 -54.46
CA THR A 273 -0.74 21.69 -53.77
C THR A 273 -0.88 21.84 -52.25
N ASP A 274 -1.04 23.07 -51.75
CA ASP A 274 -1.22 23.33 -50.30
C ASP A 274 -2.50 22.71 -49.76
N VAL A 275 -3.61 22.75 -50.53
CA VAL A 275 -4.87 22.10 -50.15
C VAL A 275 -4.70 20.58 -50.07
N SER A 276 -3.98 19.98 -51.02
CA SER A 276 -3.70 18.53 -50.99
C SER A 276 -2.81 18.12 -49.81
N TYR A 277 -1.80 18.94 -49.50
CA TYR A 277 -0.91 18.71 -48.37
C TYR A 277 -1.66 18.89 -47.05
N TRP A 278 -2.47 19.93 -46.92
CA TRP A 278 -3.34 20.16 -45.76
C TRP A 278 -4.24 18.96 -45.49
N ALA A 279 -4.92 18.43 -46.52
CA ALA A 279 -5.78 17.25 -46.37
C ALA A 279 -5.00 16.03 -45.88
N SER A 280 -3.75 15.87 -46.32
CA SER A 280 -2.87 14.79 -45.85
C SER A 280 -2.46 14.94 -44.38
N GLU A 281 -2.10 16.16 -43.95
CA GLU A 281 -1.75 16.46 -42.55
C GLU A 281 -2.96 16.35 -41.63
N GLN A 282 -4.13 16.77 -42.10
CA GLN A 282 -5.40 16.61 -41.39
C GLN A 282 -5.76 15.14 -41.19
N SER A 283 -5.54 14.32 -42.22
CA SER A 283 -5.78 12.87 -42.13
C SER A 283 -4.83 12.19 -41.14
N LYS A 284 -3.57 12.64 -41.06
CA LYS A 284 -2.60 12.15 -40.07
C LYS A 284 -3.04 12.51 -38.65
N ASP A 285 -3.48 13.74 -38.42
CA ASP A 285 -3.93 14.18 -37.10
C ASP A 285 -5.21 13.45 -36.65
N LEU A 286 -6.20 13.29 -37.54
CA LEU A 286 -7.40 12.48 -37.27
C LEU A 286 -7.06 11.02 -36.97
N SER A 287 -6.08 10.43 -37.66
CA SER A 287 -5.61 9.07 -37.39
C SER A 287 -4.95 8.95 -36.02
N ARG A 288 -4.16 9.96 -35.61
CA ARG A 288 -3.57 10.00 -34.26
C ARG A 288 -4.64 10.15 -33.18
N ILE A 289 -5.63 11.02 -33.39
CA ILE A 289 -6.78 11.18 -32.49
C ILE A 289 -7.54 9.86 -32.35
N SER A 290 -7.85 9.20 -33.47
CA SER A 290 -8.56 7.91 -33.47
C SER A 290 -7.78 6.84 -32.70
N LYS A 291 -6.47 6.73 -32.92
CA LYS A 291 -5.60 5.79 -32.18
C LYS A 291 -5.54 6.11 -30.69
N HIS A 292 -5.46 7.39 -30.33
CA HIS A 292 -5.47 7.83 -28.93
C HIS A 292 -6.79 7.48 -28.24
N LEU A 293 -7.94 7.77 -28.88
CA LEU A 293 -9.27 7.41 -28.39
C LEU A 293 -9.42 5.90 -28.20
N GLN A 294 -8.92 5.09 -29.14
CA GLN A 294 -8.95 3.65 -29.02
C GLN A 294 -8.09 3.14 -27.86
N THR A 295 -6.91 3.75 -27.66
CA THR A 295 -6.03 3.42 -26.52
C THR A 295 -6.71 3.77 -25.19
N LEU A 296 -7.34 4.95 -25.09
CA LEU A 296 -8.08 5.36 -23.90
C LEU A 296 -9.26 4.42 -23.62
N LEU A 297 -10.04 4.05 -24.64
CA LEU A 297 -11.13 3.09 -24.48
C LEU A 297 -10.63 1.73 -23.97
N GLN A 298 -9.48 1.27 -24.48
CA GLN A 298 -8.88 0.01 -24.06
C GLN A 298 -8.32 0.06 -22.63
N GLN A 299 -7.95 1.23 -22.12
CA GLN A 299 -7.55 1.45 -20.72
C GLN A 299 -8.76 1.60 -19.78
N VAL A 300 -9.87 2.19 -20.24
CA VAL A 300 -11.06 2.41 -19.40
C VAL A 300 -11.86 1.12 -19.18
N GLN A 301 -11.88 0.20 -20.15
CA GLN A 301 -12.59 -1.09 -20.02
C GLN A 301 -12.13 -1.97 -18.84
N PRO A 302 -10.82 -2.24 -18.64
CA PRO A 302 -10.36 -3.02 -17.49
C PRO A 302 -10.65 -2.32 -16.17
N LEU A 303 -10.48 -0.99 -16.10
CA LEU A 303 -10.81 -0.22 -14.90
C LEU A 303 -12.30 -0.31 -14.52
N ARG A 304 -13.21 -0.34 -15.51
CA ARG A 304 -14.63 -0.57 -15.26
C ARG A 304 -14.92 -1.98 -14.74
N ALA A 305 -14.21 -2.99 -15.26
CA ALA A 305 -14.35 -4.37 -14.80
C ALA A 305 -13.81 -4.54 -13.37
N GLU A 306 -12.65 -3.96 -13.07
CA GLU A 306 -12.06 -3.94 -11.73
C GLU A 306 -12.95 -3.22 -10.72
N LEU A 307 -13.59 -2.11 -11.12
CA LEU A 307 -14.55 -1.41 -10.28
C LEU A 307 -15.75 -2.28 -9.94
N GLN A 308 -16.36 -2.96 -10.93
CA GLN A 308 -17.48 -3.87 -10.69
C GLN A 308 -17.10 -5.06 -9.80
N GLU A 309 -15.88 -5.59 -9.96
CA GLU A 309 -15.41 -6.69 -9.11
C GLU A 309 -15.15 -6.21 -7.67
N SER A 310 -14.55 -5.03 -7.51
CA SER A 310 -14.38 -4.39 -6.20
C SER A 310 -15.72 -4.14 -5.49
N GLU A 311 -16.74 -3.69 -6.22
CA GLU A 311 -18.10 -3.53 -5.69
C GLU A 311 -18.70 -4.86 -5.22
N LYS A 312 -18.54 -5.94 -5.98
CA LYS A 312 -18.99 -7.28 -5.58
C LYS A 312 -18.23 -7.78 -4.33
N GLN A 313 -16.93 -7.55 -4.27
CA GLN A 313 -16.11 -7.91 -3.10
C GLN A 313 -16.54 -7.12 -1.86
N LYS A 314 -16.81 -5.83 -2.01
CA LYS A 314 -17.34 -4.98 -0.93
C LYS A 314 -18.68 -5.51 -0.40
N GLU A 315 -19.61 -5.86 -1.29
CA GLU A 315 -20.91 -6.44 -0.88
C GLU A 315 -20.74 -7.82 -0.21
N LYS A 316 -19.80 -8.64 -0.68
CA LYS A 316 -19.49 -9.93 -0.05
C LYS A 316 -18.94 -9.74 1.37
N LEU A 317 -17.99 -8.82 1.55
CA LEU A 317 -17.41 -8.50 2.86
C LEU A 317 -18.46 -7.93 3.80
N ARG A 318 -19.33 -7.03 3.30
CA ARG A 318 -20.43 -6.47 4.08
C ARG A 318 -21.34 -7.57 4.63
N ARG A 319 -21.75 -8.54 3.79
CA ARG A 319 -22.53 -9.70 4.23
C ARG A 319 -21.80 -10.54 5.28
N GLN A 320 -20.50 -10.80 5.09
CA GLN A 320 -19.71 -11.56 6.07
C GLN A 320 -19.64 -10.87 7.43
N VAL A 321 -19.49 -9.53 7.45
CA VAL A 321 -19.50 -8.74 8.69
C VAL A 321 -20.86 -8.82 9.36
N GLU A 322 -21.95 -8.70 8.61
CA GLU A 322 -23.31 -8.83 9.14
C GLU A 322 -23.57 -10.23 9.73
N ASP A 323 -23.09 -11.29 9.07
CA ASP A 323 -23.25 -12.66 9.55
C ASP A 323 -22.39 -12.95 10.78
N MET A 324 -21.16 -12.45 10.82
CA MET A 324 -20.33 -12.51 12.03
C MET A 324 -20.95 -11.76 13.20
N ALA A 325 -21.54 -10.58 12.96
CA ALA A 325 -22.24 -9.83 13.99
C ALA A 325 -23.46 -10.59 14.53
N ARG A 326 -24.23 -11.24 13.64
CA ARG A 326 -25.35 -12.12 14.03
C ARG A 326 -24.88 -13.30 14.88
N LEU A 327 -23.82 -14.00 14.47
CA LEU A 327 -23.27 -15.13 15.22
C LEU A 327 -22.77 -14.69 16.60
N GLN A 328 -22.03 -13.58 16.66
CA GLN A 328 -21.54 -13.04 17.93
C GLN A 328 -22.68 -12.65 18.87
N GLN A 329 -23.80 -12.14 18.35
CA GLN A 329 -24.97 -11.84 19.16
C GLN A 329 -25.60 -13.12 19.75
N VAL A 330 -25.75 -14.16 18.93
CA VAL A 330 -26.27 -15.46 19.39
C VAL A 330 -25.36 -16.08 20.45
N GLU A 331 -24.04 -16.00 20.30
CA GLU A 331 -23.08 -16.48 21.31
C GLU A 331 -23.19 -15.70 22.63
N ARG A 332 -23.39 -14.38 22.58
CA ARG A 332 -23.62 -13.57 23.79
C ARG A 332 -24.92 -13.95 24.49
N ASP A 333 -26.00 -14.11 23.73
CA ASP A 333 -27.32 -14.44 24.28
C ASP A 333 -27.31 -15.84 24.91
N THR A 334 -26.66 -16.81 24.25
CA THR A 334 -26.50 -18.18 24.78
C THR A 334 -25.63 -18.21 26.03
N HIS A 335 -24.52 -17.48 26.06
CA HIS A 335 -23.68 -17.37 27.26
C HIS A 335 -24.42 -16.69 28.42
N ALA A 336 -25.17 -15.63 28.15
CA ALA A 336 -25.99 -14.95 29.17
C ALA A 336 -27.07 -15.89 29.74
N GLN A 337 -27.71 -16.70 28.89
CA GLN A 337 -28.69 -17.69 29.32
C GLN A 337 -28.04 -18.78 30.19
N GLN A 338 -26.89 -19.32 29.80
CA GLN A 338 -26.15 -20.31 30.58
C GLN A 338 -25.72 -19.77 31.95
N GLN A 339 -25.25 -18.52 32.02
CA GLN A 339 -24.92 -17.88 33.29
C GLN A 339 -26.14 -17.78 34.21
N LYS A 340 -27.30 -17.39 33.66
CA LYS A 340 -28.54 -17.30 34.42
C LYS A 340 -28.99 -18.65 34.96
N GLU A 341 -28.92 -19.70 34.15
CA GLU A 341 -29.26 -21.08 34.56
C GLU A 341 -28.30 -21.60 35.64
N ALA A 342 -27.00 -21.38 35.47
CA ALA A 342 -25.99 -21.76 36.46
C ALA A 342 -26.21 -21.04 37.80
N GLN A 343 -26.53 -19.75 37.76
CA GLN A 343 -26.84 -18.97 38.96
C GLN A 343 -28.09 -19.49 39.67
N GLN A 344 -29.16 -19.77 38.93
CA GLN A 344 -30.37 -20.36 39.50
C GLN A 344 -30.12 -21.74 40.12
N SER A 345 -29.31 -22.58 39.47
CA SER A 345 -28.92 -23.89 40.00
C SER A 345 -28.11 -23.75 41.29
N LEU A 346 -27.20 -22.77 41.36
CA LEU A 346 -26.41 -22.51 42.56
C LEU A 346 -27.29 -22.01 43.71
N GLU A 347 -28.23 -21.10 43.43
CA GLU A 347 -29.20 -20.61 44.42
C GLU A 347 -30.07 -21.74 44.98
N ALA A 348 -30.55 -22.64 44.12
CA ALA A 348 -31.31 -23.82 44.54
C ALA A 348 -30.48 -24.74 45.45
N LYS A 349 -29.22 -25.04 45.07
CA LYS A 349 -28.31 -25.86 45.87
C LYS A 349 -28.02 -25.22 47.23
N ASN A 350 -27.78 -23.91 47.27
CA ASN A 350 -27.57 -23.19 48.51
C ASN A 350 -28.78 -23.28 49.45
N LYS A 351 -29.99 -23.20 48.91
CA LYS A 351 -31.22 -23.39 49.70
C LYS A 351 -31.32 -24.81 50.27
N GLU A 352 -31.08 -25.84 49.46
CA GLU A 352 -31.05 -27.25 49.92
C GLU A 352 -30.01 -27.46 51.03
N HIS A 353 -28.83 -26.87 50.87
CA HIS A 353 -27.76 -26.92 51.88
C HIS A 353 -28.18 -26.25 53.19
N LEU A 354 -28.79 -25.07 53.14
CA LEU A 354 -29.29 -24.38 54.33
C LEU A 354 -30.36 -25.21 55.06
N GLU A 355 -31.29 -25.81 54.33
CA GLU A 355 -32.30 -26.69 54.92
C GLU A 355 -31.68 -27.95 55.55
N ALA A 356 -30.64 -28.52 54.95
CA ALA A 356 -29.92 -29.65 55.53
C ALA A 356 -29.18 -29.27 56.83
N VAL A 357 -28.59 -28.08 56.88
CA VAL A 357 -27.92 -27.56 58.09
C VAL A 357 -28.92 -27.41 59.23
N VAL A 358 -30.09 -26.80 58.99
CA VAL A 358 -31.13 -26.65 60.02
C VAL A 358 -31.59 -28.01 60.56
N ARG A 359 -31.77 -29.02 59.69
CA ARG A 359 -32.13 -30.37 60.13
C ARG A 359 -31.06 -31.00 61.03
N LEU A 360 -29.79 -30.81 60.69
CA LEU A 360 -28.67 -31.33 61.49
C LEU A 360 -28.57 -30.65 62.85
N GLU A 361 -28.82 -29.33 62.91
CA GLU A 361 -28.85 -28.58 64.17
C GLU A 361 -29.98 -29.08 65.09
N GLN A 362 -31.18 -29.31 64.55
CA GLN A 362 -32.30 -29.87 65.32
C GLN A 362 -31.99 -31.26 65.87
N ALA A 363 -31.43 -32.16 65.05
CA ALA A 363 -31.06 -33.51 65.47
C ALA A 363 -29.99 -33.52 66.58
N LYS A 364 -29.04 -32.58 66.52
CA LYS A 364 -28.03 -32.37 67.57
C LYS A 364 -28.70 -31.99 68.90
N ASP A 365 -29.65 -31.06 68.88
CA ASP A 365 -30.34 -30.61 70.09
C ASP A 365 -31.20 -31.72 70.73
N ASP A 366 -31.84 -32.56 69.91
CA ASP A 366 -32.60 -33.73 70.39
C ASP A 366 -31.72 -34.76 71.11
N LEU A 367 -30.55 -35.06 70.54
CA LEU A 367 -29.57 -35.97 71.16
C LEU A 367 -29.08 -35.44 72.51
N GLN A 368 -28.85 -34.13 72.61
CA GLN A 368 -28.46 -33.49 73.87
C GLN A 368 -29.55 -33.61 74.94
N ARG A 369 -30.84 -33.46 74.57
CA ARG A 369 -31.99 -33.64 75.48
C ARG A 369 -32.14 -35.09 75.95
N GLY A 370 -32.04 -36.07 75.05
CA GLY A 370 -32.19 -37.49 75.38
C GLY A 370 -31.13 -38.01 76.36
N THR A 371 -29.92 -37.49 76.28
CA THR A 371 -28.81 -37.85 77.17
C THR A 371 -29.07 -37.41 78.62
N GLY A 372 -29.75 -36.28 78.84
CA GLY A 372 -30.11 -35.79 80.18
C GLY A 372 -31.17 -36.63 80.90
N TRP A 373 -32.19 -37.10 80.18
CA TRP A 373 -33.30 -37.89 80.78
C TRP A 373 -32.86 -39.29 81.25
N GLY A 374 -31.94 -39.92 80.50
CA GLY A 374 -31.37 -41.23 80.87
C GLY A 374 -30.56 -41.19 82.18
N ILE A 375 -29.96 -40.05 82.52
CA ILE A 375 -29.20 -39.87 83.76
C ILE A 375 -30.15 -39.80 84.96
N TYR A 376 -31.26 -39.06 84.88
CA TYR A 376 -32.21 -38.93 86.00
C TYR A 376 -32.95 -40.24 86.35
N HIS A 377 -33.30 -41.06 85.36
CA HIS A 377 -34.00 -42.34 85.60
C HIS A 377 -33.10 -43.38 86.27
N PHE A 378 -31.80 -43.41 85.93
CA PHE A 378 -30.85 -44.38 86.46
C PHE A 378 -30.55 -44.16 87.96
N PHE A 379 -30.62 -42.92 88.45
CA PHE A 379 -30.43 -42.61 89.88
C PHE A 379 -31.67 -42.87 90.76
N GLY A 380 -32.87 -43.01 90.19
CA GLY A 380 -34.11 -43.26 90.94
C GLY A 380 -34.31 -44.71 91.40
N GLN A 381 -33.70 -45.68 90.71
CA GLN A 381 -33.98 -47.11 90.89
C GLN A 381 -33.12 -47.79 91.98
N ARG A 382 -32.07 -47.14 92.49
CA ARG A 382 -31.09 -47.72 93.42
C ARG A 382 -31.46 -47.70 94.92
N ARG A 383 -32.65 -47.24 95.31
CA ARG A 383 -32.96 -46.89 96.72
C ARG A 383 -33.77 -47.91 97.54
N CYS A 384 -34.13 -49.09 97.02
CA CYS A 384 -35.23 -49.89 97.63
C CYS A 384 -34.91 -51.29 98.20
N CYS A 385 -33.67 -51.78 98.29
CA CYS A 385 -33.44 -53.15 98.84
C CYS A 385 -32.10 -53.32 99.59
N ALA A 386 -32.11 -53.78 100.87
CA ALA A 386 -31.08 -54.68 101.43
C ALA A 386 -31.40 -55.23 102.84
N SER A 387 -31.19 -56.54 103.06
CA SER A 387 -31.13 -57.27 104.34
C SER A 387 -29.70 -57.87 104.58
N PRO A 388 -29.27 -58.20 105.82
CA PRO A 388 -27.84 -58.39 106.16
C PRO A 388 -27.12 -59.67 105.67
N GLU A 389 -27.80 -60.64 105.05
CA GLU A 389 -27.13 -61.73 104.30
C GLU A 389 -27.16 -61.47 102.78
N THR A 390 -28.18 -60.73 102.31
CA THR A 390 -28.10 -60.10 100.99
C THR A 390 -26.99 -59.06 100.94
N THR A 391 -26.63 -58.38 102.04
CA THR A 391 -25.54 -57.37 102.02
C THR A 391 -24.18 -57.94 101.67
N LYS A 392 -23.85 -59.19 102.03
CA LYS A 392 -22.58 -59.82 101.63
C LYS A 392 -22.58 -60.24 100.16
N ALA A 393 -23.69 -60.80 99.67
CA ALA A 393 -23.85 -61.15 98.26
C ALA A 393 -23.96 -59.90 97.38
N THR A 394 -24.65 -58.85 97.84
CA THR A 394 -24.73 -57.54 97.18
C THR A 394 -23.39 -56.83 97.23
N LEU A 395 -22.59 -56.91 98.30
CA LEU A 395 -21.25 -56.31 98.32
C LEU A 395 -20.32 -56.94 97.27
N LEU A 396 -20.38 -58.27 97.07
CA LEU A 396 -19.61 -58.95 96.02
C LEU A 396 -20.14 -58.61 94.62
N GLU A 397 -21.46 -58.52 94.46
CA GLU A 397 -22.07 -58.13 93.19
C GLU A 397 -21.90 -56.64 92.87
N GLU A 398 -21.89 -55.78 93.88
CA GLU A 398 -21.52 -54.37 93.82
C GLU A 398 -20.04 -54.23 93.47
N MET A 399 -19.15 -55.06 94.02
CA MET A 399 -17.74 -55.07 93.62
C MET A 399 -17.57 -55.48 92.14
N ARG A 400 -18.32 -56.49 91.67
CA ARG A 400 -18.29 -56.89 90.25
C ARG A 400 -18.84 -55.80 89.33
N THR A 401 -20.01 -55.26 89.64
CA THR A 401 -20.64 -54.20 88.85
C THR A 401 -19.85 -52.90 88.89
N THR A 402 -19.19 -52.58 90.01
CA THR A 402 -18.27 -51.43 90.09
C THR A 402 -16.98 -51.66 89.30
N MET A 403 -16.43 -52.88 89.25
CA MET A 403 -15.32 -53.19 88.34
C MET A 403 -15.72 -53.03 86.87
N VAL A 404 -16.89 -53.52 86.47
CA VAL A 404 -17.40 -53.36 85.10
C VAL A 404 -17.68 -51.88 84.77
N ALA A 405 -18.23 -51.12 85.71
CA ALA A 405 -18.42 -49.69 85.55
C ALA A 405 -17.07 -48.96 85.43
N ARG A 406 -16.06 -49.34 86.22
CA ARG A 406 -14.69 -48.80 86.12
C ARG A 406 -14.04 -49.11 84.79
N SER A 407 -14.13 -50.34 84.29
CA SER A 407 -13.60 -50.69 82.96
C SER A 407 -14.30 -49.88 81.86
N ARG A 408 -15.62 -49.68 81.97
CA ARG A 408 -16.36 -48.85 81.02
C ARG A 408 -15.98 -47.36 81.09
N VAL A 409 -15.71 -46.84 82.27
CA VAL A 409 -15.22 -45.47 82.44
C VAL A 409 -13.84 -45.31 81.80
N LEU A 410 -12.92 -46.24 82.03
CA LEU A 410 -11.60 -46.22 81.38
C LEU A 410 -11.71 -46.26 79.85
N GLU A 411 -12.57 -47.12 79.28
CA GLU A 411 -12.82 -47.14 77.83
C GLU A 411 -13.38 -45.81 77.30
N LEU A 412 -14.23 -45.13 78.07
CA LEU A 412 -14.79 -43.84 77.70
C LEU A 412 -13.75 -42.73 77.82
N GLU A 413 -12.90 -42.77 78.85
CA GLU A 413 -11.77 -41.84 79.02
C GLU A 413 -10.78 -41.95 77.86
N GLU A 414 -10.42 -43.17 77.44
CA GLU A 414 -9.57 -43.40 76.26
C GLU A 414 -10.21 -42.85 74.98
N LYS A 415 -11.52 -43.06 74.79
CA LYS A 415 -12.25 -42.51 73.64
C LYS A 415 -12.31 -40.99 73.66
N VAL A 416 -12.53 -40.39 74.84
CA VAL A 416 -12.52 -38.93 74.99
C VAL A 416 -11.14 -38.37 74.67
N GLN A 417 -10.07 -38.98 75.18
CA GLN A 417 -8.70 -38.58 74.86
C GLN A 417 -8.41 -38.66 73.36
N LEU A 418 -8.81 -39.76 72.70
CA LEU A 418 -8.66 -39.91 71.25
C LEU A 418 -9.42 -38.82 70.49
N LEU A 419 -10.70 -38.59 70.82
CA LEU A 419 -11.52 -37.55 70.17
C LEU A 419 -10.97 -36.14 70.42
N SER A 420 -10.44 -35.86 71.61
CA SER A 420 -9.77 -34.59 71.91
C SER A 420 -8.52 -34.40 71.05
N SER A 421 -7.67 -35.43 70.91
CA SER A 421 -6.48 -35.35 70.04
C SER A 421 -6.87 -35.14 68.57
N GLN A 422 -7.96 -35.77 68.11
CA GLN A 422 -8.49 -35.56 66.76
C GLN A 422 -9.04 -34.15 66.57
N GLN A 423 -9.75 -33.61 67.57
CA GLN A 423 -10.26 -32.24 67.54
C GLN A 423 -9.12 -31.22 67.48
N GLU A 424 -8.07 -31.41 68.27
CA GLU A 424 -6.87 -30.56 68.24
C GLU A 424 -6.16 -30.62 66.87
N SER A 425 -5.98 -31.82 66.32
CA SER A 425 -5.40 -32.00 64.98
C SER A 425 -6.21 -31.29 63.90
N LEU A 426 -7.52 -31.47 63.87
CA LEU A 426 -8.41 -30.80 62.92
C LEU A 426 -8.44 -29.28 63.13
N SER A 427 -8.36 -28.81 64.37
CA SER A 427 -8.27 -27.37 64.68
C SER A 427 -6.96 -26.78 64.16
N GLN A 428 -5.85 -27.50 64.30
CA GLN A 428 -4.56 -27.08 63.76
C GLN A 428 -4.59 -27.08 62.23
N GLU A 429 -5.11 -28.13 61.60
CA GLU A 429 -5.30 -28.17 60.14
C GLU A 429 -6.15 -26.99 59.66
N LEU A 430 -7.30 -26.73 60.28
CA LEU A 430 -8.16 -25.60 59.96
C LEU A 430 -7.42 -24.25 60.08
N SER A 431 -6.60 -24.09 61.13
CA SER A 431 -5.80 -22.87 61.30
C SER A 431 -4.76 -22.73 60.18
N THR A 432 -4.10 -23.82 59.79
CA THR A 432 -3.12 -23.80 58.69
C THR A 432 -3.78 -23.48 57.36
N THR A 433 -4.95 -24.07 57.06
CA THR A 433 -5.69 -23.78 55.83
C THR A 433 -6.22 -22.34 55.81
N THR A 434 -6.64 -21.81 56.96
CA THR A 434 -7.13 -20.43 57.06
C THR A 434 -6.00 -19.43 56.77
N THR A 435 -4.82 -19.63 57.36
CA THR A 435 -3.66 -18.75 57.07
C THR A 435 -3.18 -18.86 55.62
N GLN A 436 -3.26 -20.03 55.00
CA GLN A 436 -2.96 -20.19 53.58
C GLN A 436 -3.96 -19.44 52.69
N LEU A 437 -5.25 -19.53 53.01
CA LEU A 437 -6.29 -18.79 52.30
C LEU A 437 -6.09 -17.27 52.43
N GLU A 438 -5.74 -16.76 53.60
CA GLU A 438 -5.43 -15.34 53.81
C GLU A 438 -4.23 -14.89 52.98
N LYS A 439 -3.18 -15.71 52.89
CA LYS A 439 -2.01 -15.42 52.03
C LYS A 439 -2.40 -15.35 50.55
N GLU A 440 -3.24 -16.27 50.08
CA GLU A 440 -3.73 -16.23 48.69
C GLU A 440 -4.63 -15.03 48.44
N LYS A 441 -5.52 -14.67 49.38
CA LYS A 441 -6.32 -13.44 49.30
C LYS A 441 -5.43 -12.19 49.17
N ALA A 442 -4.40 -12.07 50.01
CA ALA A 442 -3.47 -10.94 49.95
C ALA A 442 -2.71 -10.89 48.61
N LYS A 443 -2.34 -12.04 48.04
CA LYS A 443 -1.72 -12.12 46.70
C LYS A 443 -2.68 -11.65 45.61
N VAL A 444 -3.94 -12.08 45.65
CA VAL A 444 -4.97 -11.66 44.69
C VAL A 444 -5.17 -10.14 44.75
N GLU A 445 -5.34 -9.57 45.94
CA GLU A 445 -5.48 -8.12 46.09
C GLU A 445 -4.23 -7.36 45.61
N SER A 446 -3.04 -7.91 45.82
CA SER A 446 -1.79 -7.32 45.31
C SER A 446 -1.76 -7.30 43.77
N MET A 447 -2.17 -8.41 43.15
CA MET A 447 -2.27 -8.53 41.69
C MET A 447 -3.34 -7.58 41.12
N GLU A 448 -4.46 -7.38 41.82
CA GLU A 448 -5.49 -6.42 41.41
C GLU A 448 -4.98 -4.99 41.42
N ARG A 449 -4.32 -4.54 42.50
CA ARG A 449 -3.69 -3.21 42.56
C ARG A 449 -2.65 -3.02 41.44
N HIS A 450 -1.88 -4.06 41.12
CA HIS A 450 -0.93 -4.00 40.01
C HIS A 450 -1.64 -3.86 38.66
N ARG A 451 -2.72 -4.62 38.42
CA ARG A 451 -3.55 -4.52 37.22
C ARG A 451 -4.14 -3.11 37.07
N GLU A 452 -4.66 -2.53 38.15
CA GLU A 452 -5.20 -1.18 38.16
C GLU A 452 -4.13 -0.13 37.85
N SER A 453 -2.94 -0.26 38.44
CA SER A 453 -1.80 0.62 38.13
C SER A 453 -1.40 0.52 36.65
N LEU A 454 -1.36 -0.71 36.10
CA LEU A 454 -1.05 -0.91 34.69
C LEU A 454 -2.13 -0.31 33.78
N GLN A 455 -3.41 -0.47 34.13
CA GLN A 455 -4.51 0.16 33.39
C GLN A 455 -4.46 1.69 33.46
N ALA A 456 -4.11 2.27 34.61
CA ALA A 456 -3.91 3.71 34.73
C ALA A 456 -2.76 4.19 33.83
N LYS A 457 -1.62 3.49 33.83
CA LYS A 457 -0.49 3.79 32.94
C LYS A 457 -0.89 3.69 31.46
N GLN A 458 -1.64 2.66 31.08
CA GLN A 458 -2.15 2.50 29.72
C GLN A 458 -3.05 3.68 29.31
N ARG A 459 -3.96 4.13 30.18
CA ARG A 459 -4.81 5.30 29.91
C ARG A 459 -3.99 6.57 29.74
N THR A 460 -2.99 6.80 30.59
CA THR A 460 -2.10 7.97 30.47
C THR A 460 -1.29 7.93 29.18
N LEU A 461 -0.77 6.77 28.78
CA LEU A 461 -0.03 6.62 27.52
C LEU A 461 -0.93 6.87 26.29
N LEU A 462 -2.19 6.42 26.33
CA LEU A 462 -3.16 6.71 25.27
C LEU A 462 -3.41 8.23 25.17
N GLN A 463 -3.62 8.91 26.30
CA GLN A 463 -3.79 10.36 26.31
C GLN A 463 -2.56 11.11 25.77
N GLN A 464 -1.35 10.63 26.05
CA GLN A 464 -0.12 11.19 25.49
C GLN A 464 0.02 10.97 23.98
N LEU A 465 -0.44 9.81 23.48
CA LEU A 465 -0.49 9.56 22.04
C LEU A 465 -1.50 10.48 21.36
N ASP A 466 -2.69 10.64 21.94
CA ASP A 466 -3.72 11.53 21.42
C ASP A 466 -3.22 12.99 21.36
N SER A 467 -2.50 13.46 22.39
CA SER A 467 -1.90 14.81 22.36
C SER A 467 -0.82 14.96 21.30
N LEU A 468 0.02 13.96 21.11
CA LEU A 468 1.06 13.98 20.07
C LEU A 468 0.46 13.92 18.65
N ASP A 469 -0.62 13.16 18.47
CA ASP A 469 -1.35 13.13 17.20
C ASP A 469 -1.98 14.50 16.90
N GLN A 470 -2.54 15.16 17.91
CA GLN A 470 -3.06 16.52 17.76
C GLN A 470 -1.94 17.53 17.41
N GLU A 471 -0.80 17.50 18.12
CA GLU A 471 0.36 18.35 17.79
C GLU A 471 0.85 18.11 16.35
N ARG A 472 0.85 16.85 15.89
CA ARG A 472 1.23 16.51 14.51
C ARG A 472 0.26 17.11 13.50
N GLU A 473 -1.04 17.01 13.75
CA GLU A 473 -2.07 17.58 12.87
C GLU A 473 -1.96 19.11 12.81
N GLU A 474 -1.76 19.78 13.94
CA GLU A 474 -1.55 21.23 14.01
C GLU A 474 -0.29 21.66 13.23
N LEU A 475 0.82 20.94 13.41
CA LEU A 475 2.05 21.20 12.66
C LEU A 475 1.88 20.94 11.16
N GLN A 476 1.09 19.94 10.77
CA GLN A 476 0.84 19.63 9.36
C GLN A 476 -0.02 20.71 8.69
N VAL A 477 -1.02 21.25 9.40
CA VAL A 477 -1.81 22.40 8.92
C VAL A 477 -0.92 23.62 8.77
N SER A 478 -0.13 23.95 9.80
CA SER A 478 0.78 25.12 9.77
C SER A 478 1.83 25.01 8.65
N LEU A 479 2.34 23.80 8.39
CA LEU A 479 3.24 23.56 7.26
C LEU A 479 2.55 23.81 5.93
N GLY A 480 1.30 23.34 5.76
CA GLY A 480 0.50 23.60 4.56
C GLY A 480 0.28 25.09 4.31
N GLU A 481 -0.10 25.85 5.34
CA GLU A 481 -0.25 27.31 5.26
C GLU A 481 1.08 27.99 4.86
N ALA A 482 2.19 27.59 5.47
CA ALA A 482 3.51 28.14 5.13
C ALA A 482 3.97 27.79 3.71
N GLU A 483 3.61 26.60 3.20
CA GLU A 483 3.87 26.20 1.82
C GLU A 483 3.04 27.00 0.81
N GLU A 484 1.76 27.26 1.13
CA GLU A 484 0.88 28.13 0.33
C GLU A 484 1.39 29.57 0.29
N ASP A 485 1.76 30.15 1.44
CA ASP A 485 2.33 31.50 1.52
C ASP A 485 3.63 31.61 0.71
N LYS A 486 4.49 30.59 0.79
CA LYS A 486 5.72 30.52 0.00
C LYS A 486 5.43 30.48 -1.50
N ALA A 487 4.42 29.71 -1.93
CA ALA A 487 4.02 29.64 -3.33
C ALA A 487 3.51 31.00 -3.83
N GLN A 488 2.68 31.68 -3.05
CA GLN A 488 2.18 33.02 -3.36
C GLN A 488 3.31 34.04 -3.48
N LEU A 489 4.26 34.04 -2.54
CA LEU A 489 5.42 34.94 -2.59
C LEU A 489 6.31 34.65 -3.80
N GLN A 490 6.48 33.39 -4.19
CA GLN A 490 7.23 33.00 -5.39
C GLN A 490 6.54 33.50 -6.66
N GLU A 491 5.21 33.39 -6.74
CA GLU A 491 4.42 33.92 -7.86
C GLU A 491 4.56 35.44 -7.96
N GLN A 492 4.38 36.17 -6.85
CA GLN A 492 4.56 37.63 -6.81
C GLN A 492 5.98 38.06 -7.22
N LEU A 493 7.00 37.33 -6.78
CA LEU A 493 8.39 37.61 -7.17
C LEU A 493 8.60 37.40 -8.67
N GLN A 494 8.00 36.36 -9.24
CA GLN A 494 8.09 36.06 -10.66
C GLN A 494 7.37 37.13 -11.49
N GLU A 495 6.16 37.52 -11.08
CA GLU A 495 5.39 38.58 -11.72
C GLU A 495 6.17 39.91 -11.69
N SER A 496 6.72 40.29 -10.54
CA SER A 496 7.54 41.51 -10.42
C SER A 496 8.77 41.49 -11.34
N ARG A 497 9.44 40.32 -11.46
CA ARG A 497 10.56 40.15 -12.39
C ARG A 497 10.13 40.26 -13.85
N GLU A 498 8.98 39.71 -14.20
CA GLU A 498 8.42 39.80 -15.55
C GLU A 498 8.02 41.23 -15.90
N GLN A 499 7.34 41.93 -14.98
CA GLN A 499 7.03 43.36 -15.11
C GLN A 499 8.29 44.19 -15.30
N HIS A 500 9.34 43.94 -14.50
CA HIS A 500 10.61 44.64 -14.64
C HIS A 500 11.29 44.37 -15.99
N ARG A 501 11.29 43.12 -16.49
CA ARG A 501 11.79 42.81 -17.83
C ARG A 501 10.98 43.49 -18.92
N GLN A 502 9.66 43.54 -18.80
CA GLN A 502 8.79 44.23 -19.74
C GLN A 502 9.09 45.73 -19.79
N GLN A 503 9.28 46.37 -18.63
CA GLN A 503 9.69 47.78 -18.55
C GLN A 503 11.05 48.00 -19.22
N GLN A 504 12.07 47.19 -18.91
CA GLN A 504 13.38 47.27 -19.57
C GLN A 504 13.31 47.09 -21.09
N LEU A 505 12.48 46.15 -21.57
CA LEU A 505 12.29 45.95 -23.01
C LEU A 505 11.58 47.15 -23.65
N GLN A 506 10.57 47.72 -23.00
CA GLN A 506 9.91 48.93 -23.46
C GLN A 506 10.88 50.11 -23.56
N GLU A 507 11.71 50.34 -22.54
CA GLU A 507 12.75 51.39 -22.55
C GLU A 507 13.78 51.17 -23.67
N ASN A 508 14.19 49.94 -23.93
CA ASN A 508 15.10 49.63 -25.04
C ASN A 508 14.43 49.86 -26.40
N VAL A 509 13.16 49.49 -26.55
CA VAL A 509 12.40 49.70 -27.78
C VAL A 509 12.20 51.19 -28.05
N THR A 510 11.83 51.99 -27.05
CA THR A 510 11.69 53.45 -27.22
C THR A 510 13.02 54.08 -27.62
N ARG A 511 14.11 53.71 -26.95
CA ARG A 511 15.47 54.18 -27.30
C ARG A 511 15.85 53.84 -28.75
N LEU A 512 15.60 52.60 -29.18
CA LEU A 512 15.89 52.17 -30.56
C LEU A 512 15.00 52.89 -31.59
N GLN A 513 13.74 53.16 -31.25
CA GLN A 513 12.84 53.94 -32.12
C GLN A 513 13.30 55.39 -32.28
N GLU A 514 13.79 56.02 -31.20
CA GLU A 514 14.38 57.36 -31.25
C GLU A 514 15.62 57.38 -32.14
N GLN A 515 16.57 56.46 -31.93
CA GLN A 515 17.75 56.32 -32.79
C GLN A 515 17.37 56.10 -34.27
N ALA A 516 16.36 55.28 -34.54
CA ALA A 516 15.89 55.05 -35.90
C ALA A 516 15.25 56.32 -36.52
N ARG A 517 14.57 57.15 -35.73
CA ARG A 517 14.06 58.45 -36.20
C ARG A 517 15.20 59.41 -36.50
N GLU A 518 16.18 59.53 -35.61
CA GLU A 518 17.36 60.37 -35.81
C GLU A 518 18.13 59.96 -37.07
N LEU A 519 18.34 58.66 -37.29
CA LEU A 519 18.99 58.14 -38.50
C LEU A 519 18.19 58.46 -39.77
N ARG A 520 16.85 58.33 -39.73
CA ARG A 520 15.99 58.71 -40.87
C ARG A 520 16.02 60.21 -41.14
N GLU A 521 16.03 61.04 -40.10
CA GLU A 521 16.16 62.49 -40.26
C GLU A 521 17.53 62.86 -40.84
N ARG A 522 18.60 62.20 -40.38
CA ARG A 522 19.94 62.36 -40.93
C ARG A 522 19.99 61.95 -42.41
N GLU A 523 19.41 60.80 -42.76
CA GLU A 523 19.30 60.36 -44.16
C GLU A 523 18.51 61.37 -45.01
N ARG A 524 17.37 61.86 -44.50
CA ARG A 524 16.59 62.92 -45.16
C ARG A 524 17.46 64.16 -45.39
N LEU A 525 18.17 64.65 -44.38
CA LEU A 525 19.03 65.83 -44.52
C LEU A 525 20.16 65.62 -45.52
N LEU A 526 20.78 64.43 -45.55
CA LEU A 526 21.81 64.07 -46.53
C LEU A 526 21.28 64.11 -47.97
N VAL A 527 20.03 63.67 -48.18
CA VAL A 527 19.37 63.72 -49.49
C VAL A 527 18.98 65.15 -49.88
N PHE A 528 18.47 65.95 -48.94
CA PHE A 528 18.05 67.34 -49.19
C PHE A 528 19.24 68.30 -49.33
N PHE A 529 20.38 68.00 -48.72
CA PHE A 529 21.59 68.82 -48.77
C PHE A 529 22.84 67.99 -49.12
N PRO A 530 22.95 67.45 -50.35
CA PRO A 530 24.08 66.61 -50.76
C PRO A 530 25.43 67.34 -50.71
N GLU A 531 25.42 68.66 -50.90
CA GLU A 531 26.64 69.49 -50.94
C GLU A 531 27.28 69.69 -49.56
N LEU A 532 26.53 69.48 -48.46
CA LEU A 532 27.03 69.62 -47.09
C LEU A 532 27.71 68.35 -46.56
N HIS A 533 27.65 67.25 -47.30
CA HIS A 533 28.29 65.99 -46.92
C HIS A 533 29.14 65.46 -48.08
N VAL A 534 30.35 66.01 -48.21
CA VAL A 534 31.38 65.46 -49.08
C VAL A 534 31.97 64.23 -48.36
N PRO A 535 31.79 62.99 -48.89
CA PRO A 535 32.45 61.82 -48.33
C PRO A 535 33.95 62.08 -48.18
N THR A 536 34.61 61.55 -47.16
CA THR A 536 36.06 61.72 -47.02
C THR A 536 36.81 61.22 -48.26
N GLU A 537 36.25 60.26 -49.01
CA GLU A 537 36.80 59.80 -50.30
C GLU A 537 36.64 60.80 -51.46
N ALA A 538 35.79 61.83 -51.31
CA ALA A 538 35.60 62.92 -52.28
C ALA A 538 36.38 64.19 -51.92
N GLN A 539 37.13 64.18 -50.81
CA GLN A 539 38.09 65.23 -50.50
C GLN A 539 39.31 65.05 -51.41
N PHE A 540 39.48 65.97 -52.36
CA PHE A 540 40.64 66.00 -53.24
C PHE A 540 41.81 66.64 -52.49
N GLU A 541 42.74 65.81 -52.00
CA GLU A 541 44.07 66.29 -51.61
C GLU A 541 44.92 66.39 -52.89
N SER A 542 45.26 67.62 -53.31
CA SER A 542 46.15 67.83 -54.46
C SER A 542 47.56 67.38 -54.13
N THR A 543 48.12 66.53 -54.98
CA THR A 543 49.47 65.96 -54.79
C THR A 543 50.58 66.89 -55.28
N GLY A 544 50.22 68.07 -55.82
CA GLY A 544 51.15 69.07 -56.35
C GLY A 544 51.69 68.77 -57.76
N SER A 545 51.32 67.62 -58.35
CA SER A 545 51.68 67.22 -59.72
C SER A 545 50.41 67.15 -60.58
N LEU A 546 50.29 68.07 -61.55
CA LEU A 546 49.09 68.22 -62.38
C LEU A 546 48.72 66.93 -63.14
N THR A 547 49.73 66.21 -63.64
CA THR A 547 49.53 64.97 -64.41
C THR A 547 49.06 63.81 -63.55
N GLU A 548 49.57 63.68 -62.32
CA GLU A 548 49.13 62.65 -61.37
C GLU A 548 47.72 62.95 -60.85
N ASP A 549 47.43 64.22 -60.54
CA ASP A 549 46.11 64.65 -60.09
C ASP A 549 45.05 64.44 -61.19
N MET A 550 45.37 64.75 -62.46
CA MET A 550 44.50 64.43 -63.60
C MET A 550 44.27 62.93 -63.75
N ASN A 551 45.31 62.11 -63.60
CA ASN A 551 45.18 60.66 -63.71
C ASN A 551 44.32 60.07 -62.59
N ARG A 552 44.50 60.54 -61.35
CA ARG A 552 43.63 60.18 -60.20
C ARG A 552 42.19 60.62 -60.43
N GLN A 553 41.99 61.81 -61.02
CA GLN A 553 40.65 62.31 -61.34
C GLN A 553 39.98 61.51 -62.47
N LEU A 554 40.73 61.07 -63.46
CA LEU A 554 40.24 60.16 -64.50
C LEU A 554 39.89 58.78 -63.93
N GLN A 555 40.68 58.25 -63.00
CA GLN A 555 40.36 57.00 -62.30
C GLN A 555 39.10 57.15 -61.43
N ALA A 556 38.98 58.23 -60.67
CA ALA A 556 37.80 58.54 -59.88
C ALA A 556 36.55 58.70 -60.76
N ASN A 557 36.67 59.40 -61.90
CA ASN A 557 35.58 59.50 -62.87
C ASN A 557 35.23 58.14 -63.49
N SER A 558 36.22 57.30 -63.78
CA SER A 558 35.97 55.93 -64.28
C SER A 558 35.25 55.05 -63.24
N ILE A 559 35.49 55.27 -61.95
CA ILE A 559 34.75 54.59 -60.87
C ILE A 559 33.32 55.13 -60.79
N ARG A 560 33.13 56.47 -60.81
CA ARG A 560 31.79 57.09 -60.81
C ARG A 560 30.95 56.62 -61.99
N ILE A 561 31.53 56.56 -63.19
CA ILE A 561 30.84 56.07 -64.39
C ILE A 561 30.37 54.62 -64.18
N ARG A 562 31.24 53.73 -63.67
CA ARG A 562 30.84 52.35 -63.36
C ARG A 562 29.70 52.25 -62.34
N VAL A 563 29.74 53.06 -61.28
CA VAL A 563 28.67 53.09 -60.27
C VAL A 563 27.35 53.59 -60.89
N LEU A 564 27.41 54.64 -61.72
CA LEU A 564 26.24 55.15 -62.45
C LEU A 564 25.68 54.14 -63.45
N GLU A 565 26.54 53.40 -64.15
CA GLU A 565 26.13 52.31 -65.05
C GLU A 565 25.44 51.19 -64.28
N GLN A 566 25.96 50.82 -63.11
CA GLN A 566 25.37 49.79 -62.24
C GLN A 566 24.01 50.23 -61.69
N GLU A 567 23.89 51.47 -61.22
CA GLU A 567 22.60 52.02 -60.76
C GLU A 567 21.60 52.17 -61.93
N ASN A 568 22.04 52.58 -63.13
CA ASN A 568 21.17 52.61 -64.31
C ASN A 568 20.67 51.21 -64.70
N ALA A 569 21.53 50.18 -64.60
CA ALA A 569 21.11 48.79 -64.82
C ALA A 569 20.09 48.34 -63.76
N ARG A 570 20.31 48.71 -62.48
CA ARG A 570 19.40 48.40 -61.38
C ARG A 570 18.05 49.09 -61.54
N LEU A 571 18.04 50.39 -61.86
CA LEU A 571 16.84 51.16 -62.15
C LEU A 571 16.12 50.62 -63.38
N GLY A 572 16.84 50.23 -64.43
CA GLY A 572 16.28 49.55 -65.60
C GLY A 572 15.55 48.26 -65.22
N ALA A 573 16.13 47.44 -64.33
CA ALA A 573 15.49 46.23 -63.83
C ALA A 573 14.24 46.52 -62.98
N VAL A 574 14.28 47.54 -62.12
CA VAL A 574 13.11 47.99 -61.33
C VAL A 574 12.00 48.53 -62.24
N LEU A 575 12.36 49.34 -63.23
CA LEU A 575 11.41 49.93 -64.18
C LEU A 575 10.80 48.85 -65.09
N GLY A 576 11.56 47.80 -65.41
CA GLY A 576 11.03 46.58 -66.04
C GLY A 576 9.98 45.88 -65.16
N LYS A 577 10.27 45.71 -63.86
CA LYS A 577 9.30 45.14 -62.89
C LYS A 577 8.05 46.01 -62.73
N VAL A 578 8.19 47.34 -62.70
CA VAL A 578 7.07 48.29 -62.62
C VAL A 578 6.22 48.25 -63.90
N LYS A 579 6.85 48.19 -65.09
CA LYS A 579 6.12 48.04 -66.37
C LYS A 579 5.35 46.73 -66.44
N ALA A 580 5.94 45.63 -65.98
CA ALA A 580 5.26 44.33 -65.89
C ALA A 580 4.05 44.42 -64.94
N ALA A 581 4.23 45.02 -63.76
CA ALA A 581 3.14 45.24 -62.79
C ALA A 581 2.02 46.18 -63.31
N ALA A 582 2.36 47.15 -64.18
CA ALA A 582 1.39 48.04 -64.82
C ALA A 582 0.59 47.34 -65.95
N GLN A 583 1.22 46.46 -66.73
CA GLN A 583 0.55 45.65 -67.76
C GLN A 583 -0.38 44.59 -67.14
N GLU A 584 -0.06 44.10 -65.95
CA GLU A 584 -0.90 43.17 -65.17
C GLU A 584 -2.02 43.88 -64.39
N GLY A 585 -2.15 45.21 -64.49
CA GLY A 585 -3.25 45.99 -63.90
C GLY A 585 -3.21 46.12 -62.37
N VAL A 586 -2.07 45.81 -61.74
CA VAL A 586 -1.88 45.86 -60.27
C VAL A 586 -1.56 47.28 -59.78
N LEU A 587 -1.05 48.14 -60.67
CA LEU A 587 -0.85 49.56 -60.40
C LEU A 587 -2.03 50.36 -60.98
N LYS A 588 -2.98 50.75 -60.12
CA LYS A 588 -4.00 51.75 -60.43
C LYS A 588 -3.44 53.16 -60.30
#